data_AF-A0A8S9GHT5-F1
#
_entry.id   AF-A0A8S9GHT5-F1
#
_cell.length_a   1.000
_cell.length_b   1.000
_cell.length_c   1.000
_cell.angle_alpha   90.00
_cell.angle_beta   90.00
_cell.angle_gamma   90.00
#
_symmetry.space_group_name_H-M   'P 1'
#
loop_
_entity.id
_entity.type
_entity.pdbx_description
1 polymer ?
#
loop_
_entity_poly.entity_id
_entity_poly.type
_entity_poly.pdbx_seq_one_letter_code
_entity_poly.pdbx_strand_id
1 'polypeptide(L)'
;MSDLQAPLVRPKRKKTWVDYFVKFRWIIVIFVVLPISATLYFLIYLGDMWSESKSYEKRRKEHDQNVAKVIKRLKERDAAKDGLVCTARKPWIAVGMRNVDYKRARHFEVDLGEFRNILEINKEKMIARVEPLVNMGQISRATVPINLSLAVVAELDDLTVGGLINGYEEAKKKGNKINNVGWWFKPWFYQHAQTALKKGEFVEYIPTREYYHRHTRCLYWEGKLILPFGDQFWFRFLFGWLMPPKVSLLKATQGEAIRNYYHDMHVIQDMLVPLYKAPIKQQIYPEPGFEYERRQGDTEDAQMYTDVGVYYAPGPVLRGEEFDGSEAVRKMEKWLIENGGFQPQYAVSELDEKSFWRMFDGDLYEHCRKKYRAVGTFMSVYYKSKKGRKTEKEVREAEQAHLETAYAEAD
;
A
#
# COMPACT_ATOMS: atom_id res chain seq x y z
N MET A 1 -9.08 -5.34 -38.79
CA MET A 1 -8.09 -5.30 -39.91
C MET A 1 -7.01 -4.30 -39.49
N SER A 2 -5.72 -4.57 -39.42
CA SER A 2 -4.88 -5.69 -39.83
C SER A 2 -3.63 -5.66 -38.95
N ASP A 3 -3.27 -6.79 -38.36
CA ASP A 3 -1.89 -7.07 -37.98
C ASP A 3 -0.99 -6.99 -39.22
N LEU A 4 0.22 -6.45 -39.08
CA LEU A 4 1.39 -6.90 -39.85
C LEU A 4 2.68 -6.51 -39.11
N GLN A 5 3.20 -7.51 -38.42
CA GLN A 5 4.52 -7.57 -37.80
C GLN A 5 5.62 -7.54 -38.88
N ALA A 6 6.67 -6.75 -38.66
CA ALA A 6 7.98 -7.00 -39.27
C ALA A 6 8.94 -7.49 -38.16
N PRO A 7 9.61 -8.65 -38.31
CA PRO A 7 10.47 -9.18 -37.26
C PRO A 7 11.82 -8.43 -37.23
N LEU A 8 12.13 -7.82 -36.08
CA LEU A 8 13.47 -7.31 -35.75
C LEU A 8 14.48 -8.46 -35.69
N VAL A 9 15.23 -8.71 -36.76
CA VAL A 9 16.33 -9.68 -36.76
C VAL A 9 17.49 -9.11 -35.94
N ARG A 10 17.58 -9.53 -34.68
CA ARG A 10 18.70 -9.19 -33.77
C ARG A 10 19.91 -10.08 -34.08
N PRO A 11 21.14 -9.54 -34.11
CA PRO A 11 22.34 -10.32 -34.41
C PRO A 11 22.54 -11.45 -33.39
N LYS A 12 22.83 -12.66 -33.87
CA LYS A 12 23.00 -13.85 -33.02
C LYS A 12 24.41 -13.88 -32.44
N ARG A 13 24.50 -14.04 -31.12
CA ARG A 13 25.74 -14.23 -30.37
C ARG A 13 26.51 -15.46 -30.88
N LYS A 14 27.83 -15.34 -31.02
CA LYS A 14 28.72 -16.47 -31.35
C LYS A 14 28.64 -17.54 -30.26
N LYS A 15 28.38 -18.78 -30.66
CA LYS A 15 28.37 -19.93 -29.75
C LYS A 15 29.79 -20.29 -29.33
N THR A 16 29.95 -20.57 -28.06
CA THR A 16 31.16 -20.99 -27.37
C THR A 16 31.00 -22.44 -26.89
N TRP A 17 32.08 -23.07 -26.44
CA TRP A 17 32.03 -24.41 -25.82
C TRP A 17 31.04 -24.48 -24.64
N VAL A 18 30.84 -23.37 -23.92
CA VAL A 18 29.85 -23.25 -22.85
C VAL A 18 28.43 -23.48 -23.35
N ASP A 19 28.09 -23.02 -24.55
CA ASP A 19 26.75 -23.21 -25.14
C ASP A 19 26.47 -24.69 -25.43
N TYR A 20 27.50 -25.47 -25.76
CA TYR A 20 27.40 -26.92 -25.90
C TYR A 20 27.23 -27.61 -24.55
N PHE A 21 28.00 -27.22 -23.52
CA PHE A 21 27.82 -27.74 -22.17
C PHE A 21 26.44 -27.42 -21.60
N VAL A 22 25.89 -26.22 -21.86
CA VAL A 22 24.52 -25.87 -21.49
C VAL A 22 23.51 -26.73 -22.26
N LYS A 23 23.73 -26.94 -23.57
CA LYS A 23 22.86 -27.80 -24.40
C LYS A 23 22.80 -29.24 -23.90
N PHE A 24 23.90 -29.78 -23.36
CA PHE A 24 23.96 -31.14 -22.82
C PHE A 24 23.85 -31.22 -21.29
N ARG A 25 23.63 -30.09 -20.61
CA ARG A 25 23.52 -30.00 -19.15
C ARG A 25 22.41 -30.90 -18.61
N TRP A 26 21.36 -31.14 -19.39
CA TRP A 26 20.26 -32.03 -19.03
C TRP A 26 20.74 -33.44 -18.69
N ILE A 27 21.82 -33.95 -19.30
CA ILE A 27 22.36 -35.29 -19.00
C ILE A 27 22.82 -35.34 -17.55
N ILE A 28 23.65 -34.36 -17.14
CA ILE A 28 24.11 -34.25 -15.75
C ILE A 28 22.93 -33.97 -14.83
N VAL A 29 21.97 -33.13 -15.25
CA VAL A 29 20.80 -32.83 -14.43
C VAL A 29 19.97 -34.08 -14.17
N ILE A 30 19.65 -34.87 -15.19
CA ILE A 30 18.80 -36.05 -15.06
C ILE A 30 19.52 -37.17 -14.31
N PHE A 31 20.78 -37.47 -14.64
CA PHE A 31 21.45 -38.65 -14.11
C PHE A 31 22.24 -38.41 -12.83
N VAL A 32 22.51 -37.15 -12.47
CA VAL A 32 23.29 -36.81 -11.27
C VAL A 32 22.51 -35.86 -10.37
N VAL A 33 22.04 -34.72 -10.88
CA VAL A 33 21.43 -33.70 -10.03
C VAL A 33 20.07 -34.13 -9.49
N LEU A 34 19.17 -34.68 -10.31
CA LEU A 34 17.84 -35.10 -9.88
C LEU A 34 17.89 -36.25 -8.86
N PRO A 35 18.70 -37.32 -9.03
CA PRO A 35 18.81 -38.37 -8.02
C PRO A 35 19.40 -37.86 -6.70
N ILE A 36 20.42 -37.02 -6.76
CA ILE A 36 20.99 -36.39 -5.55
C ILE A 36 19.95 -35.48 -4.90
N SER A 37 19.23 -34.67 -5.67
CA SER A 37 18.19 -33.78 -5.17
C SER A 37 17.06 -34.57 -4.53
N ALA A 38 16.57 -35.63 -5.16
CA ALA A 38 15.56 -36.52 -4.59
C ALA A 38 16.05 -37.14 -3.27
N THR A 39 17.31 -37.57 -3.21
CA THR A 39 17.91 -38.09 -1.98
C THR A 39 17.97 -37.00 -0.90
N LEU A 40 18.38 -35.78 -1.24
CA LEU A 40 18.43 -34.66 -0.32
C LEU A 40 17.03 -34.26 0.17
N TYR A 41 16.05 -34.16 -0.72
CA TYR A 41 14.64 -33.90 -0.36
C TYR A 41 14.11 -34.99 0.56
N PHE A 42 14.43 -36.25 0.29
CA PHE A 42 14.04 -37.37 1.14
C PHE A 42 14.67 -37.27 2.53
N LEU A 43 15.97 -36.95 2.63
CA LEU A 43 16.65 -36.77 3.92
C LEU A 43 16.12 -35.56 4.69
N ILE A 44 15.84 -34.45 4.01
CA ILE A 44 15.21 -33.26 4.60
C ILE A 44 13.81 -33.62 5.11
N TYR A 45 13.02 -34.29 4.28
CA TYR A 45 11.69 -34.75 4.64
C TYR A 45 11.70 -35.66 5.87
N LEU A 46 12.63 -36.61 5.96
CA LEU A 46 12.80 -37.43 7.17
C LEU A 46 13.18 -36.59 8.40
N GLY A 47 14.06 -35.60 8.23
CA GLY A 47 14.42 -34.67 9.29
C GLY A 47 13.24 -33.83 9.77
N ASP A 48 12.41 -33.37 8.85
CA ASP A 48 11.21 -32.58 9.11
C ASP A 48 10.16 -33.43 9.81
N MET A 49 9.87 -34.64 9.33
CA MET A 49 8.99 -35.59 10.00
C MET A 49 9.46 -35.90 11.42
N TRP A 50 10.77 -36.10 11.61
CA TRP A 50 11.32 -36.33 12.93
C TRP A 50 11.19 -35.11 13.83
N SER A 51 11.39 -33.89 13.32
CA SER A 51 11.14 -32.66 14.06
C SER A 51 9.66 -32.47 14.41
N GLU A 52 8.75 -32.73 13.47
CA GLU A 52 7.30 -32.65 13.67
C GLU A 52 6.80 -33.65 14.71
N SER A 53 7.44 -34.81 14.83
CA SER A 53 7.13 -35.78 15.89
C SER A 53 7.46 -35.27 17.31
N LYS A 54 8.26 -34.21 17.44
CA LYS A 54 8.62 -33.61 18.73
C LYS A 54 7.53 -32.63 19.19
N SER A 55 7.25 -32.66 20.49
CA SER A 55 6.39 -31.65 21.12
C SER A 55 6.96 -30.23 20.91
N TYR A 56 6.08 -29.23 20.89
CA TYR A 56 6.49 -27.83 20.80
C TYR A 56 7.44 -27.43 21.95
N GLU A 57 7.21 -27.93 23.17
CA GLU A 57 8.09 -27.69 24.31
C GLU A 57 9.52 -28.18 24.06
N LYS A 58 9.65 -29.39 23.49
CA LYS A 58 10.96 -29.95 23.15
C LYS A 58 11.66 -29.12 22.07
N ARG A 59 10.93 -28.69 21.04
CA ARG A 59 11.46 -27.82 19.98
C ARG A 59 11.90 -26.45 20.50
N ARG A 60 11.16 -25.86 21.45
CA ARG A 60 11.56 -24.60 22.12
C ARG A 60 12.83 -24.77 22.94
N LYS A 61 12.95 -25.86 23.70
CA LYS A 61 14.16 -26.16 24.47
C LYS A 61 15.39 -26.34 23.57
N GLU A 62 15.24 -27.05 22.45
CA GLU A 62 16.29 -27.19 21.43
C GLU A 62 16.64 -25.83 20.80
N HIS A 63 15.65 -25.00 20.48
CA HIS A 63 15.86 -23.63 20.00
C HIS A 63 16.70 -22.80 20.96
N ASP A 64 16.35 -22.77 22.25
CA ASP A 64 17.08 -21.97 23.24
C ASP A 64 18.53 -22.45 23.40
N GLN A 65 18.77 -23.76 23.32
CA GLN A 65 20.12 -24.33 23.30
C GLN A 65 20.89 -23.89 22.05
N ASN A 66 20.27 -23.90 20.88
CA ASN A 66 20.89 -23.48 19.62
C ASN A 66 21.18 -21.97 19.61
N VAL A 67 20.27 -21.16 20.15
CA VAL A 67 20.49 -19.71 20.35
C VAL A 67 21.70 -19.48 21.26
N ALA A 68 21.83 -20.22 22.36
CA ALA A 68 22.99 -20.10 23.23
C ALA A 68 24.31 -20.45 22.52
N LYS A 69 24.32 -21.48 21.66
CA LYS A 69 25.48 -21.82 20.81
C LYS A 69 25.83 -20.66 19.86
N VAL A 70 24.83 -20.07 19.20
CA VAL A 70 25.02 -18.93 18.28
C VAL A 70 25.54 -17.70 19.03
N ILE A 71 24.99 -17.38 20.20
CA ILE A 71 25.46 -16.26 21.03
C ILE A 71 26.91 -16.49 21.44
N LYS A 72 27.27 -17.71 21.88
CA LYS A 72 28.66 -18.05 22.21
C LYS A 72 29.57 -17.84 21.00
N ARG A 73 29.18 -18.33 19.82
CA ARG A 73 29.94 -18.16 18.59
C ARG A 73 30.10 -16.68 18.21
N LEU A 74 29.05 -15.87 18.35
CA LEU A 74 29.11 -14.44 18.05
C LEU A 74 30.05 -13.68 19.00
N LYS A 75 30.13 -14.09 20.28
CA LYS A 75 31.03 -13.48 21.28
C LYS A 75 32.50 -13.80 21.03
N GLU A 76 32.81 -14.87 20.31
CA GLU A 76 34.18 -15.22 19.92
C GLU A 76 34.73 -14.31 18.82
N ARG A 77 33.89 -13.48 18.19
CA ARG A 77 34.30 -12.61 17.08
C ARG A 77 35.15 -11.44 17.55
N ASP A 78 36.34 -11.32 16.97
CA ASP A 78 37.17 -10.11 17.01
C ASP A 78 36.85 -9.22 15.80
N ALA A 79 36.27 -8.04 16.05
CA ALA A 79 35.87 -7.10 14.99
C ALA A 79 37.05 -6.59 14.14
N ALA A 80 38.27 -6.55 14.68
CA ALA A 80 39.45 -6.11 13.95
C ALA A 80 39.99 -7.21 13.00
N LYS A 81 39.85 -8.48 13.39
CA LYS A 81 40.49 -9.62 12.72
C LYS A 81 39.55 -10.47 11.85
N ASP A 82 38.28 -10.57 12.21
CA ASP A 82 37.42 -11.62 11.65
C ASP A 82 36.50 -11.14 10.53
N GLY A 83 36.46 -9.83 10.25
CA GLY A 83 35.60 -9.26 9.21
C GLY A 83 34.12 -9.21 9.60
N LEU A 84 33.24 -9.07 8.61
CA LEU A 84 31.80 -8.92 8.84
C LEU A 84 31.13 -10.28 9.08
N VAL A 85 30.11 -10.29 9.93
CA VAL A 85 29.34 -11.50 10.23
C VAL A 85 28.49 -11.88 9.02
N CYS A 86 28.51 -13.16 8.65
CA CYS A 86 27.55 -13.71 7.71
C CYS A 86 27.14 -15.14 8.11
N THR A 87 26.07 -15.64 7.50
CA THR A 87 25.63 -17.02 7.76
C THR A 87 26.62 -18.00 7.12
N ALA A 88 26.85 -19.16 7.74
CA ALA A 88 27.67 -20.24 7.17
C ALA A 88 27.03 -20.95 5.96
N ARG A 89 25.86 -20.48 5.50
CA ARG A 89 25.09 -21.07 4.40
C ARG A 89 25.89 -21.04 3.10
N LYS A 90 26.17 -22.21 2.53
CA LYS A 90 26.95 -22.31 1.30
C LYS A 90 26.21 -21.73 0.08
N PRO A 91 26.90 -21.10 -0.89
CA PRO A 91 26.26 -20.44 -2.03
C PRO A 91 25.32 -21.34 -2.84
N TRP A 92 25.67 -22.61 -3.05
CA TRP A 92 24.85 -23.56 -3.83
C TRP A 92 23.57 -24.01 -3.13
N ILE A 93 23.41 -23.70 -1.83
CA ILE A 93 22.19 -23.99 -1.04
C ILE A 93 21.19 -22.81 -1.16
N ALA A 94 21.61 -21.65 -1.63
CA ALA A 94 20.71 -20.52 -1.81
C ALA A 94 19.86 -20.71 -3.07
N VAL A 95 18.54 -20.49 -2.96
CA VAL A 95 17.61 -20.57 -4.10
C VAL A 95 17.87 -19.45 -5.13
N GLY A 96 18.42 -18.31 -4.67
CA GLY A 96 18.79 -17.21 -5.56
C GLY A 96 19.96 -17.57 -6.48
N MET A 97 19.81 -17.34 -7.79
CA MET A 97 20.85 -17.57 -8.80
C MET A 97 22.00 -16.54 -8.76
N ARG A 98 22.12 -15.77 -7.68
CA ARG A 98 23.08 -14.66 -7.58
C ARG A 98 24.44 -15.17 -7.15
N ASN A 99 25.51 -14.67 -7.78
CA ASN A 99 26.86 -14.89 -7.29
C ASN A 99 27.04 -14.27 -5.89
N VAL A 100 27.42 -15.10 -4.93
CA VAL A 100 27.55 -14.75 -3.50
C VAL A 100 28.95 -14.19 -3.22
N ASP A 101 29.37 -13.21 -4.02
CA ASP A 101 30.77 -12.75 -4.05
C ASP A 101 31.22 -12.09 -2.73
N TYR A 102 30.26 -11.58 -1.93
CA TYR A 102 30.55 -11.03 -0.60
C TYR A 102 31.15 -12.05 0.37
N LYS A 103 30.97 -13.36 0.13
CA LYS A 103 31.60 -14.44 0.91
C LYS A 103 33.00 -14.82 0.42
N ARG A 104 33.53 -14.17 -0.63
CA ARG A 104 34.90 -14.41 -1.10
C ARG A 104 35.95 -13.63 -0.30
N ALA A 105 35.56 -12.51 0.30
CA ALA A 105 36.42 -11.69 1.16
C ALA A 105 36.43 -12.22 2.61
N ARG A 106 37.23 -11.60 3.49
CA ARG A 106 37.30 -11.95 4.93
C ARG A 106 35.95 -11.74 5.63
N HIS A 107 35.42 -12.80 6.24
CA HIS A 107 34.12 -12.79 6.92
C HIS A 107 34.09 -13.80 8.08
N PHE A 108 33.19 -13.58 9.03
CA PHE A 108 32.98 -14.45 10.19
C PHE A 108 31.68 -15.23 10.02
N GLU A 109 31.80 -16.53 9.78
CA GLU A 109 30.64 -17.41 9.55
C GLU A 109 29.98 -17.83 10.88
N VAL A 110 28.65 -17.73 10.91
CA VAL A 110 27.79 -18.23 11.98
C VAL A 110 26.86 -19.28 11.39
N ASP A 111 26.94 -20.51 11.92
CA ASP A 111 26.08 -21.59 11.49
C ASP A 111 24.68 -21.45 12.09
N LEU A 112 23.67 -21.46 11.22
CA LEU A 112 22.26 -21.43 11.57
C LEU A 112 21.54 -22.69 11.06
N GLY A 113 22.27 -23.73 10.65
CA GLY A 113 21.73 -24.93 10.01
C GLY A 113 20.70 -25.68 10.84
N GLU A 114 20.78 -25.59 12.18
CA GLU A 114 19.88 -26.23 13.14
C GLU A 114 18.51 -25.52 13.27
N PHE A 115 18.38 -24.28 12.76
CA PHE A 115 17.20 -23.43 12.96
C PHE A 115 16.07 -23.70 11.96
N ARG A 116 15.48 -24.90 11.99
CA ARG A 116 14.48 -25.40 11.03
C ARG A 116 13.11 -25.75 11.64
N ASN A 117 12.88 -25.42 12.90
CA ASN A 117 11.70 -25.82 13.63
C ASN A 117 10.59 -24.78 13.59
N ILE A 118 9.35 -25.26 13.46
CA ILE A 118 8.16 -24.51 13.84
C ILE A 118 8.02 -24.61 15.37
N LEU A 119 8.15 -23.50 16.08
CA LEU A 119 8.19 -23.48 17.54
C LEU A 119 6.80 -23.40 18.16
N GLU A 120 5.88 -22.72 17.50
CA GLU A 120 4.49 -22.56 17.92
C GLU A 120 3.64 -22.10 16.74
N ILE A 121 2.42 -22.65 16.60
CA ILE A 121 1.36 -22.04 15.80
C ILE A 121 0.20 -21.75 16.75
N ASN A 122 -0.02 -20.48 17.05
CA ASN A 122 -1.06 -20.05 17.96
C ASN A 122 -2.31 -19.66 17.16
N LYS A 123 -3.35 -20.50 17.23
CA LYS A 123 -4.60 -20.30 16.48
C LYS A 123 -5.40 -19.08 16.96
N GLU A 124 -5.36 -18.79 18.26
CA GLU A 124 -6.11 -17.68 18.85
C GLU A 124 -5.49 -16.34 18.50
N LYS A 125 -4.16 -16.26 18.53
CA LYS A 125 -3.40 -15.02 18.26
C LYS A 125 -3.06 -14.84 16.78
N MET A 126 -3.28 -15.84 15.94
CA MET A 126 -2.87 -15.86 14.53
C MET A 126 -1.38 -15.59 14.32
N ILE A 127 -0.55 -16.14 15.21
CA ILE A 127 0.92 -15.97 15.17
C ILE A 127 1.58 -17.33 15.03
N ALA A 128 2.46 -17.44 14.05
CA ALA A 128 3.40 -18.55 13.92
C ALA A 128 4.79 -18.10 14.39
N ARG A 129 5.32 -18.77 15.40
CA ARG A 129 6.72 -18.60 15.82
C ARG A 129 7.55 -19.68 15.16
N VAL A 130 8.44 -19.28 14.26
CA VAL A 130 9.23 -20.19 13.43
C VAL A 130 10.69 -19.78 13.40
N GLU A 131 11.56 -20.76 13.21
CA GLU A 131 12.99 -20.54 13.02
C GLU A 131 13.30 -20.06 11.58
N PRO A 132 14.41 -19.32 11.37
CA PRO A 132 14.71 -18.66 10.09
C PRO A 132 14.86 -19.58 8.87
N LEU A 133 15.19 -20.87 9.05
CA LEU A 133 15.31 -21.82 7.94
C LEU A 133 14.06 -22.67 7.72
N VAL A 134 12.95 -22.40 8.43
CA VAL A 134 11.65 -22.96 8.06
C VAL A 134 11.30 -22.49 6.65
N ASN A 135 10.93 -23.41 5.77
CA ASN A 135 10.58 -23.14 4.38
C ASN A 135 9.07 -22.99 4.16
N MET A 136 8.66 -22.44 3.01
CA MET A 136 7.24 -22.19 2.70
C MET A 136 6.44 -23.49 2.64
N GLY A 137 7.03 -24.58 2.14
CA GLY A 137 6.38 -25.89 2.09
C GLY A 137 6.10 -26.49 3.47
N GLN A 138 7.03 -26.33 4.42
CA GLN A 138 6.90 -26.80 5.80
C GLN A 138 5.80 -26.04 6.55
N ILE A 139 5.85 -24.70 6.50
CA ILE A 139 4.89 -23.88 7.23
C ILE A 139 3.48 -24.03 6.65
N SER A 140 3.33 -24.09 5.34
CA SER A 140 2.03 -24.32 4.69
C SER A 140 1.48 -25.72 5.00
N ARG A 141 2.30 -26.77 4.96
CA ARG A 141 1.90 -28.13 5.35
C ARG A 141 1.48 -28.24 6.82
N ALA A 142 2.04 -27.40 7.69
CA ALA A 142 1.65 -27.35 9.10
C ALA A 142 0.36 -26.53 9.34
N THR A 143 0.13 -25.45 8.58
CA THR A 143 -1.02 -24.56 8.76
C THR A 143 -2.28 -25.01 8.02
N VAL A 144 -2.14 -25.57 6.81
CA VAL A 144 -3.30 -25.96 5.97
C VAL A 144 -4.20 -27.00 6.65
N PRO A 145 -3.69 -28.10 7.27
CA PRO A 145 -4.53 -29.09 7.95
C PRO A 145 -5.28 -28.53 9.17
N ILE A 146 -4.84 -27.39 9.70
CA ILE A 146 -5.51 -26.70 10.82
C ILE A 146 -6.35 -25.51 10.36
N ASN A 147 -6.65 -25.43 9.05
CA ASN A 147 -7.43 -24.38 8.41
C ASN A 147 -6.84 -22.97 8.57
N LEU A 148 -5.51 -22.87 8.56
CA LEU A 148 -4.78 -21.60 8.58
C LEU A 148 -3.90 -21.44 7.35
N SER A 149 -3.74 -20.20 6.89
CA SER A 149 -2.77 -19.81 5.87
C SER A 149 -1.96 -18.61 6.36
N LEU A 150 -0.75 -18.42 5.82
CA LEU A 150 -0.05 -17.15 6.00
C LEU A 150 -0.73 -16.07 5.16
N ALA A 151 -0.72 -14.82 5.65
CA ALA A 151 -1.28 -13.68 4.93
C ALA A 151 -0.61 -13.45 3.56
N VAL A 152 0.70 -13.74 3.46
CA VAL A 152 1.44 -13.72 2.19
C VAL A 152 2.30 -14.97 2.12
N VAL A 153 2.04 -15.83 1.15
CA VAL A 153 2.79 -17.07 0.90
C VAL A 153 3.51 -16.93 -0.43
N ALA A 154 4.81 -17.24 -0.47
CA ALA A 154 5.52 -17.34 -1.74
C ALA A 154 5.27 -18.73 -2.36
N GLU A 155 5.04 -18.79 -3.67
CA GLU A 155 4.61 -20.00 -4.39
C GLU A 155 5.64 -21.16 -4.41
N LEU A 156 6.91 -20.89 -4.08
CA LEU A 156 7.97 -21.89 -4.13
C LEU A 156 8.32 -22.43 -2.73
N ASP A 157 8.12 -23.73 -2.53
CA ASP A 157 8.26 -24.43 -1.24
C ASP A 157 9.61 -24.22 -0.55
N ASP A 158 10.72 -24.25 -1.30
CA ASP A 158 12.08 -24.20 -0.75
C ASP A 158 12.50 -22.80 -0.26
N LEU A 159 11.67 -21.77 -0.42
CA LEU A 159 11.96 -20.43 0.08
C LEU A 159 11.85 -20.41 1.60
N THR A 160 12.92 -19.99 2.29
CA THR A 160 12.93 -19.93 3.75
C THR A 160 12.32 -18.63 4.27
N VAL A 161 11.61 -18.68 5.40
CA VAL A 161 10.99 -17.52 6.07
C VAL A 161 12.03 -16.41 6.29
N GLY A 162 13.18 -16.75 6.87
CA GLY A 162 14.26 -15.78 7.06
C GLY A 162 14.87 -15.29 5.74
N GLY A 163 14.81 -16.10 4.69
CA GLY A 163 15.28 -15.73 3.36
C GLY A 163 14.35 -14.71 2.70
N LEU A 164 13.04 -14.86 2.85
CA LEU A 164 12.04 -13.93 2.31
C LEU A 164 12.00 -12.59 3.05
N ILE A 165 12.04 -12.64 4.39
CA ILE A 165 12.07 -11.43 5.23
C ILE A 165 13.32 -10.59 4.89
N ASN A 166 14.49 -11.21 4.80
CA ASN A 166 15.73 -10.51 4.43
C ASN A 166 15.85 -10.26 2.91
N GLY A 167 15.17 -11.07 2.09
CA GLY A 167 15.20 -11.03 0.62
C GLY A 167 14.26 -10.02 0.00
N TYR A 168 13.38 -9.37 0.76
CA TYR A 168 12.71 -8.14 0.32
C TYR A 168 13.73 -7.06 -0.10
N GLU A 169 14.94 -7.06 0.49
CA GLU A 169 16.05 -6.25 -0.02
C GLU A 169 16.61 -6.72 -1.39
N GLU A 170 16.37 -7.98 -1.79
CA GLU A 170 16.78 -8.59 -3.06
C GLU A 170 15.89 -8.18 -4.25
N ALA A 171 14.70 -7.59 -4.02
CA ALA A 171 13.92 -6.95 -5.09
C ALA A 171 14.73 -5.86 -5.83
N LYS A 172 15.70 -5.22 -5.15
CA LYS A 172 16.70 -4.33 -5.78
C LYS A 172 17.69 -5.02 -6.71
N LYS A 173 17.85 -6.35 -6.66
CA LYS A 173 18.95 -7.09 -7.31
C LYS A 173 18.52 -7.94 -8.52
N LYS A 174 17.25 -8.33 -8.67
CA LYS A 174 16.79 -9.28 -9.71
C LYS A 174 16.39 -8.67 -11.07
N GLY A 175 16.70 -7.40 -11.34
CA GLY A 175 16.34 -6.76 -12.61
C GLY A 175 14.84 -6.44 -12.77
N ASN A 176 14.05 -6.67 -11.72
CA ASN A 176 12.70 -6.12 -11.61
C ASN A 176 12.79 -4.60 -11.77
N LYS A 177 11.93 -4.03 -12.62
CA LYS A 177 11.90 -2.59 -12.84
C LYS A 177 11.34 -1.93 -11.58
N ILE A 178 12.24 -1.54 -10.68
CA ILE A 178 11.91 -0.64 -9.59
C ILE A 178 11.65 0.72 -10.20
N ASN A 179 10.38 1.11 -10.21
CA ASN A 179 9.98 2.42 -10.63
C ASN A 179 9.90 3.32 -9.40
N ASN A 180 10.99 4.02 -9.13
CA ASN A 180 10.98 5.09 -8.14
C ASN A 180 10.17 6.28 -8.70
N VAL A 181 8.85 6.23 -8.66
CA VAL A 181 7.94 7.25 -9.22
C VAL A 181 8.08 8.62 -8.53
N GLY A 182 8.67 8.67 -7.34
CA GLY A 182 8.88 9.90 -6.55
C GLY A 182 10.03 10.80 -7.04
N TRP A 183 10.82 10.38 -8.03
CA TRP A 183 11.89 11.21 -8.60
C TRP A 183 11.33 12.44 -9.31
N TRP A 184 11.89 13.61 -9.03
CA TRP A 184 11.31 14.90 -9.46
C TRP A 184 11.25 15.09 -10.98
N PHE A 185 12.17 14.47 -11.71
CA PHE A 185 12.21 14.54 -13.17
C PHE A 185 11.30 13.53 -13.86
N LYS A 186 10.62 12.62 -13.13
CA LYS A 186 9.72 11.63 -13.71
C LYS A 186 8.31 12.18 -13.91
N PRO A 187 7.51 11.59 -14.82
CA PRO A 187 6.14 12.02 -15.02
C PRO A 187 5.36 11.85 -13.71
N TRP A 188 4.33 12.67 -13.53
CA TRP A 188 3.47 12.52 -12.36
C TRP A 188 2.77 11.16 -12.36
N PHE A 189 2.48 10.63 -11.17
CA PHE A 189 2.02 9.25 -11.04
C PHE A 189 0.79 8.93 -11.89
N TYR A 190 -0.19 9.85 -11.96
CA TYR A 190 -1.39 9.64 -12.78
C TYR A 190 -1.08 9.58 -14.29
N GLN A 191 -0.10 10.35 -14.77
CA GLN A 191 0.35 10.29 -16.17
C GLN A 191 1.08 8.99 -16.47
N HIS A 192 1.87 8.51 -15.49
CA HIS A 192 2.49 7.19 -15.55
C HIS A 192 1.44 6.07 -15.58
N ALA A 193 0.44 6.11 -14.69
CA ALA A 193 -0.68 5.18 -14.66
C ALA A 193 -1.49 5.22 -15.97
N GLN A 194 -1.68 6.40 -16.57
CA GLN A 194 -2.33 6.56 -17.87
C GLN A 194 -1.60 5.79 -18.99
N THR A 195 -0.30 5.55 -18.88
CA THR A 195 0.43 4.75 -19.88
C THR A 195 -0.03 3.30 -19.92
N ALA A 196 -0.61 2.76 -18.84
CA ALA A 196 -1.22 1.44 -18.82
C ALA A 196 -2.40 1.33 -19.79
N LEU A 197 -3.17 2.41 -19.96
CA LEU A 197 -4.28 2.45 -20.93
C LEU A 197 -3.81 2.25 -22.38
N LYS A 198 -2.54 2.55 -22.68
CA LYS A 198 -1.95 2.39 -24.01
C LYS A 198 -1.08 1.14 -24.15
N LYS A 199 -0.36 0.78 -23.09
CA LYS A 199 0.60 -0.33 -23.10
C LYS A 199 -0.01 -1.69 -22.77
N GLY A 200 -1.20 -1.71 -22.19
CA GLY A 200 -1.79 -2.93 -21.63
C GLY A 200 -1.16 -3.30 -20.28
N GLU A 201 -1.23 -4.58 -19.94
CA GLU A 201 -0.78 -5.12 -18.67
C GLU A 201 0.75 -5.12 -18.55
N PHE A 202 1.27 -4.63 -17.42
CA PHE A 202 2.69 -4.70 -17.10
C PHE A 202 2.88 -4.79 -15.58
N VAL A 203 4.02 -5.33 -15.18
CA VAL A 203 4.42 -5.44 -13.77
C VAL A 203 5.57 -4.48 -13.49
N GLU A 204 5.43 -3.68 -12.44
CA GLU A 204 6.50 -2.85 -11.89
C GLU A 204 6.45 -2.86 -10.38
N TYR A 205 7.56 -2.49 -9.75
CA TYR A 205 7.67 -2.41 -8.31
C TYR A 205 7.90 -0.96 -7.91
N ILE A 206 7.01 -0.42 -7.08
CA ILE A 206 7.12 0.94 -6.55
C ILE A 206 7.47 0.83 -5.06
N PRO A 207 8.51 1.53 -4.57
CA PRO A 207 8.78 1.58 -3.14
C PRO A 207 7.56 2.04 -2.34
N THR A 208 7.20 1.35 -1.27
CA THR A 208 5.97 1.59 -0.49
C THR A 208 5.78 3.05 -0.08
N ARG A 209 6.84 3.71 0.40
CA ARG A 209 6.80 5.14 0.74
C ARG A 209 6.45 6.01 -0.46
N GLU A 210 7.04 5.74 -1.61
CA GLU A 210 6.77 6.50 -2.83
C GLU A 210 5.36 6.24 -3.34
N TYR A 211 4.85 5.02 -3.19
CA TYR A 211 3.46 4.69 -3.51
C TYR A 211 2.48 5.42 -2.59
N TYR A 212 2.72 5.48 -1.28
CA TYR A 212 1.85 6.23 -0.36
C TYR A 212 1.87 7.74 -0.61
N HIS A 213 3.02 8.29 -1.04
CA HIS A 213 3.15 9.72 -1.35
C HIS A 213 3.13 10.03 -2.86
N ARG A 214 2.56 9.13 -3.68
CA ARG A 214 2.60 9.19 -5.15
C ARG A 214 1.97 10.46 -5.74
N HIS A 215 1.07 11.10 -5.00
CA HIS A 215 0.34 12.30 -5.40
C HIS A 215 0.97 13.61 -4.89
N THR A 216 1.99 13.56 -4.04
CA THR A 216 2.51 14.75 -3.34
C THR A 216 3.05 15.81 -4.30
N ARG A 217 3.92 15.45 -5.25
CA ARG A 217 4.58 16.42 -6.15
C ARG A 217 3.62 17.12 -7.12
N CYS A 218 2.53 16.45 -7.50
CA CYS A 218 1.55 16.97 -8.44
C CYS A 218 0.28 17.47 -7.77
N LEU A 219 0.25 17.54 -6.43
CA LEU A 219 -0.95 17.90 -5.65
C LEU A 219 -2.17 17.11 -6.16
N TYR A 220 -2.02 15.78 -6.20
CA TYR A 220 -2.95 14.86 -6.84
C TYR A 220 -3.05 15.06 -8.36
N TRP A 221 -3.93 15.93 -8.81
CA TRP A 221 -4.26 16.18 -10.22
C TRP A 221 -4.12 17.67 -10.58
N GLU A 222 -4.00 18.54 -9.58
CA GLU A 222 -4.04 20.00 -9.69
C GLU A 222 -2.75 20.61 -10.24
N GLY A 223 -1.64 19.87 -10.19
CA GLY A 223 -0.33 20.37 -10.61
C GLY A 223 -0.33 20.95 -12.03
N LYS A 224 -1.12 20.36 -12.95
CA LYS A 224 -1.23 20.85 -14.34
C LYS A 224 -2.02 22.16 -14.46
N LEU A 225 -3.00 22.36 -13.59
CA LEU A 225 -3.86 23.55 -13.61
C LEU A 225 -3.12 24.75 -13.03
N ILE A 226 -2.32 24.52 -11.98
CA ILE A 226 -1.47 25.54 -11.37
C ILE A 226 -0.26 25.85 -12.28
N LEU A 227 0.31 24.82 -12.91
CA LEU A 227 1.49 24.96 -13.76
C LEU A 227 1.32 24.14 -15.06
N PRO A 228 0.75 24.73 -16.12
CA PRO A 228 0.41 24.03 -17.37
C PRO A 228 1.57 23.32 -18.07
N PHE A 229 2.78 23.87 -17.94
CA PHE A 229 4.03 23.31 -18.48
C PHE A 229 4.82 22.49 -17.45
N GLY A 230 4.29 22.31 -16.24
CA GLY A 230 4.95 21.61 -15.13
C GLY A 230 5.20 20.13 -15.40
N ASP A 231 4.51 19.54 -16.38
CA ASP A 231 4.67 18.15 -16.81
C ASP A 231 5.70 17.98 -17.94
N GLN A 232 6.23 19.07 -18.50
CA GLN A 232 7.25 19.02 -19.55
C GLN A 232 8.59 18.54 -19.00
N PHE A 233 9.33 17.75 -19.79
CA PHE A 233 10.59 17.14 -19.33
C PHE A 233 11.61 18.18 -18.86
N TRP A 234 11.81 19.27 -19.63
CA TRP A 234 12.77 20.32 -19.28
C TRP A 234 12.43 20.99 -17.93
N PHE A 235 11.14 21.23 -17.67
CA PHE A 235 10.70 21.83 -16.41
C PHE A 235 10.92 20.86 -15.25
N ARG A 236 10.47 19.61 -15.39
CA ARG A 236 10.63 18.59 -14.35
C ARG A 236 12.10 18.31 -14.04
N PHE A 237 12.97 18.34 -15.04
CA PHE A 237 14.40 18.12 -14.87
C PHE A 237 15.08 19.28 -14.12
N LEU A 238 14.82 20.53 -14.54
CA LEU A 238 15.48 21.72 -13.97
C LEU A 238 14.86 22.20 -12.65
N PHE A 239 13.52 22.18 -12.55
CA PHE A 239 12.75 22.82 -11.47
C PHE A 239 11.83 21.86 -10.71
N GLY A 240 11.68 20.61 -11.15
CA GLY A 240 10.76 19.66 -10.51
C GLY A 240 11.08 19.36 -9.04
N TRP A 241 12.34 19.56 -8.61
CA TRP A 241 12.76 19.36 -7.22
C TRP A 241 12.17 20.42 -6.27
N LEU A 242 11.74 21.57 -6.79
CA LEU A 242 11.01 22.62 -6.05
C LEU A 242 9.53 22.26 -5.83
N MET A 243 9.00 21.24 -6.51
CA MET A 243 7.63 20.77 -6.35
C MET A 243 7.49 19.84 -5.12
N PRO A 244 6.33 19.84 -4.43
CA PRO A 244 5.17 20.69 -4.69
C PRO A 244 5.32 22.08 -4.08
N PRO A 245 4.67 23.12 -4.66
CA PRO A 245 4.55 24.41 -4.01
C PRO A 245 3.80 24.27 -2.68
N LYS A 246 4.16 25.09 -1.69
CA LYS A 246 3.44 25.14 -0.41
C LYS A 246 2.02 25.66 -0.66
N VAL A 247 1.02 24.83 -0.37
CA VAL A 247 -0.41 25.19 -0.54
C VAL A 247 -0.78 26.46 0.23
N SER A 248 -0.18 26.69 1.40
CA SER A 248 -0.38 27.92 2.16
C SER A 248 0.09 29.18 1.41
N LEU A 249 1.20 29.09 0.67
CA LEU A 249 1.73 30.20 -0.12
C LEU A 249 0.88 30.43 -1.36
N LEU A 250 0.41 29.38 -2.04
CA LEU A 250 -0.55 29.49 -3.13
C LEU A 250 -1.84 30.20 -2.68
N LYS A 251 -2.37 29.83 -1.52
CA LYS A 251 -3.55 30.48 -0.93
C LYS A 251 -3.29 31.95 -0.58
N ALA A 252 -2.10 32.28 -0.07
CA ALA A 252 -1.74 33.65 0.30
C ALA A 252 -1.64 34.58 -0.94
N THR A 253 -1.29 34.05 -2.11
CA THR A 253 -1.21 34.82 -3.36
C THR A 253 -2.50 34.80 -4.18
N GLN A 254 -3.53 34.05 -3.74
CA GLN A 254 -4.84 34.01 -4.38
C GLN A 254 -5.73 35.14 -3.85
N GLY A 255 -5.93 36.18 -4.68
CA GLY A 255 -6.99 37.16 -4.46
C GLY A 255 -8.39 36.54 -4.56
N GLU A 256 -9.41 37.26 -4.07
CA GLU A 256 -10.78 36.75 -4.02
C GLU A 256 -11.34 36.33 -5.40
N ALA A 257 -11.01 37.08 -6.45
CA ALA A 257 -11.40 36.76 -7.83
C ALA A 257 -10.79 35.43 -8.32
N ILE A 258 -9.52 35.18 -8.01
CA ILE A 258 -8.83 33.94 -8.39
C ILE A 258 -9.42 32.76 -7.62
N ARG A 259 -9.72 32.95 -6.33
CA ARG A 259 -10.36 31.92 -5.50
C ARG A 259 -11.73 31.53 -6.04
N ASN A 260 -12.56 32.50 -6.41
CA ASN A 260 -13.87 32.25 -6.99
C ASN A 260 -13.76 31.57 -8.36
N TYR A 261 -12.82 32.01 -9.21
CA TYR A 261 -12.54 31.35 -10.48
C TYR A 261 -12.20 29.86 -10.30
N TYR A 262 -11.28 29.51 -9.38
CA TYR A 262 -10.97 28.12 -9.11
C TYR A 262 -12.18 27.35 -8.55
N HIS A 263 -12.96 27.96 -7.67
CA HIS A 263 -14.16 27.36 -7.09
C HIS A 263 -15.24 27.04 -8.13
N ASP A 264 -15.42 27.89 -9.14
CA ASP A 264 -16.47 27.74 -10.14
C ASP A 264 -16.04 26.86 -11.33
N MET A 265 -14.74 26.87 -11.65
CA MET A 265 -14.19 26.16 -12.80
C MET A 265 -13.64 24.76 -12.47
N HIS A 266 -13.52 24.41 -11.18
CA HIS A 266 -12.96 23.13 -10.74
C HIS A 266 -13.94 22.37 -9.86
N VAL A 267 -13.90 21.05 -9.99
CA VAL A 267 -14.60 20.14 -9.07
C VAL A 267 -13.54 19.44 -8.25
N ILE A 268 -13.64 19.62 -6.93
CA ILE A 268 -12.82 18.95 -5.91
C ILE A 268 -13.82 18.35 -4.92
N GLN A 269 -14.24 17.12 -5.19
CA GLN A 269 -15.25 16.44 -4.40
C GLN A 269 -14.84 14.99 -4.17
N ASP A 270 -14.96 14.54 -2.93
CA ASP A 270 -14.87 13.13 -2.57
C ASP A 270 -16.25 12.58 -2.23
N MET A 271 -16.41 11.28 -2.45
CA MET A 271 -17.64 10.56 -2.23
C MET A 271 -17.31 9.20 -1.64
N LEU A 272 -17.86 8.90 -0.47
CA LEU A 272 -17.89 7.57 0.08
C LEU A 272 -19.11 6.85 -0.48
N VAL A 273 -18.88 5.91 -1.39
CA VAL A 273 -19.93 5.12 -2.04
C VAL A 273 -19.90 3.70 -1.49
N PRO A 274 -21.05 3.09 -1.12
CA PRO A 274 -21.06 1.70 -0.67
C PRO A 274 -20.39 0.78 -1.71
N LEU A 275 -19.55 -0.16 -1.26
CA LEU A 275 -18.71 -0.98 -2.14
C LEU A 275 -19.50 -1.69 -3.27
N TYR A 276 -20.71 -2.15 -2.96
CA TYR A 276 -21.63 -2.83 -3.90
C TYR A 276 -22.31 -1.90 -4.91
N LYS A 277 -22.20 -0.58 -4.73
CA LYS A 277 -22.77 0.46 -5.59
C LYS A 277 -21.72 1.28 -6.34
N ALA A 278 -20.43 0.92 -6.22
CA ALA A 278 -19.36 1.67 -6.86
C ALA A 278 -19.53 1.64 -8.40
N PRO A 279 -19.72 2.80 -9.07
CA PRO A 279 -19.98 2.86 -10.52
C PRO A 279 -18.71 2.63 -11.35
N ILE A 280 -17.55 2.50 -10.70
CA ILE A 280 -16.23 2.41 -11.32
C ILE A 280 -15.42 1.27 -10.71
N LYS A 281 -14.61 0.66 -11.58
CA LYS A 281 -13.68 -0.40 -11.22
C LYS A 281 -12.63 0.14 -10.23
N GLN A 282 -12.55 -0.42 -9.03
CA GLN A 282 -11.60 0.01 -8.00
C GLN A 282 -10.16 -0.32 -8.41
N GLN A 283 -9.20 0.52 -7.97
CA GLN A 283 -7.76 0.27 -8.15
C GLN A 283 -7.21 -0.72 -7.10
N ILE A 284 -7.87 -0.80 -5.95
CA ILE A 284 -7.52 -1.70 -4.85
C ILE A 284 -8.76 -2.54 -4.59
N TYR A 285 -8.62 -3.86 -4.70
CA TYR A 285 -9.65 -4.80 -4.29
C TYR A 285 -9.34 -5.22 -2.86
N PRO A 286 -10.30 -5.10 -1.93
CA PRO A 286 -10.19 -5.85 -0.70
C PRO A 286 -10.10 -7.34 -1.02
N GLU A 287 -9.43 -8.11 -0.16
CA GLU A 287 -9.42 -9.57 -0.29
C GLU A 287 -10.88 -10.09 -0.21
N PRO A 288 -11.27 -11.08 -1.04
CA PRO A 288 -12.63 -11.60 -1.00
C PRO A 288 -13.04 -12.01 0.41
N GLY A 289 -14.15 -11.45 0.92
CA GLY A 289 -14.67 -11.74 2.26
C GLY A 289 -14.31 -10.71 3.31
N PHE A 290 -13.34 -9.83 3.04
CA PHE A 290 -12.92 -8.75 3.94
C PHE A 290 -14.07 -7.78 4.25
N GLU A 291 -15.00 -7.59 3.30
CA GLU A 291 -16.19 -6.76 3.47
C GLU A 291 -17.21 -7.27 4.50
N TYR A 292 -17.06 -8.53 4.95
CA TYR A 292 -17.90 -9.15 5.98
C TYR A 292 -17.17 -9.35 7.31
N GLU A 293 -15.88 -9.02 7.41
CA GLU A 293 -15.12 -9.13 8.65
C GLU A 293 -15.48 -8.02 9.64
N ARG A 294 -16.29 -8.34 10.67
CA ARG A 294 -16.57 -7.41 11.78
C ARG A 294 -15.31 -7.19 12.63
N ARG A 295 -14.89 -5.95 12.77
CA ARG A 295 -13.78 -5.50 13.64
C ARG A 295 -14.30 -4.92 14.95
N GLN A 296 -13.38 -4.74 15.91
CA GLN A 296 -13.70 -4.08 17.17
C GLN A 296 -14.20 -2.66 16.92
N GLY A 297 -15.46 -2.39 17.24
CA GLY A 297 -16.15 -1.12 17.01
C GLY A 297 -17.15 -1.14 15.86
N ASP A 298 -17.17 -2.19 15.05
CA ASP A 298 -18.16 -2.35 13.97
C ASP A 298 -19.53 -2.72 14.57
N THR A 299 -20.56 -2.03 14.11
CA THR A 299 -21.96 -2.32 14.41
C THR A 299 -22.49 -3.44 13.52
N GLU A 300 -23.70 -3.92 13.79
CA GLU A 300 -24.28 -5.01 13.00
C GLU A 300 -24.55 -4.64 11.54
N ASP A 301 -24.71 -3.35 11.29
CA ASP A 301 -24.95 -2.67 10.01
C ASP A 301 -23.70 -2.00 9.43
N ALA A 302 -22.51 -2.26 9.98
CA ALA A 302 -21.25 -1.73 9.45
C ALA A 302 -21.05 -2.16 7.98
N GLN A 303 -20.70 -1.21 7.12
CA GLN A 303 -20.51 -1.42 5.68
C GLN A 303 -19.19 -0.85 5.19
N MET A 304 -18.62 -1.49 4.17
CA MET A 304 -17.47 -0.96 3.46
C MET A 304 -17.88 0.09 2.42
N TYR A 305 -17.13 1.18 2.41
CA TYR A 305 -17.26 2.26 1.45
C TYR A 305 -16.00 2.36 0.59
N THR A 306 -16.18 2.66 -0.69
CA THR A 306 -15.12 3.09 -1.60
C THR A 306 -15.08 4.61 -1.60
N ASP A 307 -13.90 5.16 -1.32
CA ASP A 307 -13.63 6.59 -1.50
C ASP A 307 -13.37 6.90 -2.97
N VAL A 308 -14.24 7.70 -3.56
CA VAL A 308 -14.21 8.11 -4.96
C VAL A 308 -14.04 9.62 -5.03
N GLY A 309 -12.86 10.03 -5.47
CA GLY A 309 -12.54 11.43 -5.64
C GLY A 309 -12.60 11.92 -7.09
N VAL A 310 -13.25 13.05 -7.30
CA VAL A 310 -13.36 13.77 -8.57
C VAL A 310 -12.63 15.11 -8.42
N TYR A 311 -11.53 15.25 -9.15
CA TYR A 311 -10.57 16.34 -9.01
C TYR A 311 -10.07 16.82 -10.37
N TYR A 312 -10.69 17.84 -10.95
CA TYR A 312 -10.14 18.59 -12.09
C TYR A 312 -11.11 19.70 -12.55
N ALA A 313 -10.72 20.42 -13.60
CA ALA A 313 -11.64 21.17 -14.44
C ALA A 313 -12.53 20.22 -15.28
N PRO A 314 -13.87 20.34 -15.21
CA PRO A 314 -14.80 19.54 -16.01
C PRO A 314 -14.61 19.70 -17.51
N GLY A 315 -15.02 18.69 -18.28
CA GLY A 315 -14.94 18.70 -19.75
C GLY A 315 -15.56 19.93 -20.43
N PRO A 316 -16.78 20.37 -20.05
CA PRO A 316 -17.36 21.61 -20.57
C PRO A 316 -16.49 22.84 -20.33
N VAL A 317 -15.96 23.00 -19.10
CA VAL A 317 -15.03 24.10 -18.76
C VAL A 317 -13.78 24.07 -19.64
N LEU A 318 -13.21 22.89 -19.88
CA LEU A 318 -12.04 22.73 -20.76
C LEU A 318 -12.33 23.05 -22.23
N ARG A 319 -13.59 22.95 -22.67
CA ARG A 319 -14.05 23.33 -24.02
C ARG A 319 -14.52 24.79 -24.11
N GLY A 320 -14.52 25.53 -22.99
CA GLY A 320 -15.04 26.90 -22.93
C GLY A 320 -16.57 26.98 -22.93
N GLU A 321 -17.25 25.91 -22.54
CA GLU A 321 -18.71 25.84 -22.41
C GLU A 321 -19.14 26.27 -21.00
N GLU A 322 -20.41 26.67 -20.85
CA GLU A 322 -21.00 26.94 -19.53
C GLU A 322 -21.03 25.66 -18.68
N PHE A 323 -20.72 25.82 -17.39
CA PHE A 323 -20.76 24.75 -16.40
C PHE A 323 -21.26 25.30 -15.07
N ASP A 324 -22.35 24.73 -14.56
CA ASP A 324 -22.83 25.00 -13.20
C ASP A 324 -22.29 23.95 -12.23
N GLY A 325 -21.18 24.29 -11.57
CA GLY A 325 -20.58 23.44 -10.54
C GLY A 325 -21.49 23.24 -9.32
N SER A 326 -22.32 24.22 -8.98
CA SER A 326 -23.24 24.13 -7.85
C SER A 326 -24.34 23.11 -8.14
N GLU A 327 -24.92 23.16 -9.34
CA GLU A 327 -25.93 22.19 -9.77
C GLU A 327 -25.34 20.77 -9.87
N ALA A 328 -24.12 20.64 -10.40
CA ALA A 328 -23.43 19.36 -10.49
C ALA A 328 -23.19 18.74 -9.11
N VAL A 329 -22.71 19.54 -8.14
CA VAL A 329 -22.52 19.09 -6.75
C VAL A 329 -23.85 18.74 -6.09
N ARG A 330 -24.92 19.53 -6.27
CA ARG A 330 -26.25 19.18 -5.75
C ARG A 330 -26.77 17.86 -6.28
N LYS A 331 -26.59 17.59 -7.58
CA LYS A 331 -26.96 16.30 -8.20
C LYS A 331 -26.18 15.15 -7.57
N MET A 332 -24.88 15.33 -7.36
CA MET A 332 -24.01 14.37 -6.70
C MET A 332 -24.44 14.10 -5.25
N GLU A 333 -24.65 15.15 -4.45
CA GLU A 333 -25.05 15.03 -3.04
C GLU A 333 -26.43 14.38 -2.90
N LYS A 334 -27.38 14.73 -3.78
CA LYS A 334 -28.69 14.07 -3.84
C LYS A 334 -28.55 12.59 -4.14
N TRP A 335 -27.71 12.23 -5.12
CA TRP A 335 -27.44 10.83 -5.45
C TRP A 335 -26.82 10.07 -4.27
N LEU A 336 -25.91 10.70 -3.51
CA LEU A 336 -25.32 10.09 -2.31
C LEU A 336 -26.40 9.79 -1.26
N ILE A 337 -27.28 10.76 -0.96
CA ILE A 337 -28.39 10.55 -0.01
C ILE A 337 -29.29 9.40 -0.47
N GLU A 338 -29.67 9.37 -1.75
CA GLU A 338 -30.53 8.33 -2.31
C GLU A 338 -29.88 6.93 -2.29
N ASN A 339 -28.55 6.87 -2.26
CA ASN A 339 -27.79 5.62 -2.33
C ASN A 339 -27.15 5.19 -1.01
N GLY A 340 -27.31 5.96 0.07
CA GLY A 340 -26.67 5.70 1.36
C GLY A 340 -25.16 5.94 1.33
N GLY A 341 -24.71 6.85 0.48
CA GLY A 341 -23.34 7.34 0.43
C GLY A 341 -23.14 8.59 1.28
N PHE A 342 -21.87 8.94 1.53
CA PHE A 342 -21.50 10.10 2.34
C PHE A 342 -20.52 11.00 1.59
N GLN A 343 -20.59 12.31 1.88
CA GLN A 343 -19.60 13.27 1.41
C GLN A 343 -18.63 13.61 2.55
N PRO A 344 -17.31 13.50 2.36
CA PRO A 344 -16.37 13.95 3.38
C PRO A 344 -16.50 15.46 3.64
N GLN A 345 -16.64 15.83 4.92
CA GLN A 345 -17.01 17.20 5.36
C GLN A 345 -15.89 18.25 5.20
N TYR A 346 -14.73 17.89 4.64
CA TYR A 346 -13.72 18.86 4.27
C TYR A 346 -14.10 19.59 2.96
N ALA A 347 -14.93 18.97 2.12
CA ALA A 347 -15.42 19.56 0.89
C ALA A 347 -16.57 20.55 1.18
N VAL A 348 -16.76 21.50 0.27
CA VAL A 348 -17.88 22.44 0.36
C VAL A 348 -19.17 21.71 -0.05
N SER A 349 -20.19 21.81 0.81
CA SER A 349 -21.51 21.24 0.55
C SER A 349 -22.49 22.28 0.02
N GLU A 350 -23.30 21.89 -0.96
CA GLU A 350 -24.40 22.68 -1.54
C GLU A 350 -25.76 22.32 -0.91
N LEU A 351 -25.80 21.38 0.03
CA LEU A 351 -27.01 20.95 0.72
C LEU A 351 -27.57 22.05 1.64
N ASP A 352 -28.89 22.10 1.72
CA ASP A 352 -29.57 22.73 2.85
C ASP A 352 -29.35 21.90 4.13
N GLU A 353 -29.53 22.53 5.29
CA GLU A 353 -29.24 21.90 6.59
C GLU A 353 -30.02 20.60 6.82
N LYS A 354 -31.28 20.57 6.39
CA LYS A 354 -32.15 19.39 6.56
C LYS A 354 -31.63 18.23 5.72
N SER A 355 -31.26 18.49 4.47
CA SER A 355 -30.69 17.50 3.56
C SER A 355 -29.30 17.05 4.02
N PHE A 356 -28.49 17.95 4.61
CA PHE A 356 -27.22 17.61 5.22
C PHE A 356 -27.38 16.60 6.37
N TRP A 357 -28.30 16.86 7.31
CA TRP A 357 -28.54 15.95 8.42
C TRP A 357 -29.22 14.64 8.02
N ARG A 358 -29.94 14.62 6.88
CA ARG A 358 -30.40 13.36 6.27
C ARG A 358 -29.26 12.48 5.77
N MET A 359 -28.11 13.06 5.41
CA MET A 359 -26.93 12.29 5.00
C MET A 359 -26.20 11.69 6.20
N PHE A 360 -25.99 12.46 7.28
CA PHE A 360 -25.07 12.05 8.36
C PHE A 360 -25.70 11.54 9.66
N ASP A 361 -26.99 11.81 9.88
CA ASP A 361 -27.65 11.70 11.20
C ASP A 361 -26.99 12.62 12.26
N GLY A 362 -27.72 13.64 12.70
CA GLY A 362 -27.22 14.66 13.62
C GLY A 362 -27.31 14.29 15.09
N ASP A 363 -27.98 13.20 15.46
CA ASP A 363 -28.42 12.98 16.85
C ASP A 363 -27.24 12.83 17.81
N LEU A 364 -26.27 11.97 17.46
CA LEU A 364 -25.07 11.77 18.28
C LEU A 364 -24.22 13.05 18.35
N TYR A 365 -24.13 13.78 17.24
CA TYR A 365 -23.37 15.03 17.15
C TYR A 365 -23.98 16.11 18.07
N GLU A 366 -25.30 16.30 18.02
CA GLU A 366 -25.99 17.28 18.85
C GLU A 366 -25.99 16.88 20.34
N HIS A 367 -26.12 15.58 20.64
CA HIS A 367 -25.95 15.09 22.01
C HIS A 367 -24.56 15.45 22.56
N CYS A 368 -23.49 15.22 21.78
CA CYS A 368 -22.14 15.59 22.17
C CYS A 368 -21.98 17.10 22.34
N ARG A 369 -22.56 17.90 21.45
CA ARG A 369 -22.49 19.37 21.55
C ARG A 369 -23.12 19.89 22.83
N LYS A 370 -24.29 19.36 23.22
CA LYS A 370 -24.95 19.74 24.46
C LYS A 370 -24.13 19.30 25.68
N LYS A 371 -23.77 18.02 25.75
CA LYS A 371 -23.00 17.43 26.86
C LYS A 371 -21.70 18.18 27.17
N TYR A 372 -20.99 18.62 26.14
CA TYR A 372 -19.70 19.32 26.28
C TYR A 372 -19.82 20.84 26.14
N ARG A 373 -21.04 21.41 26.22
CA ARG A 373 -21.31 22.86 26.16
C ARG A 373 -20.74 23.54 24.91
N ALA A 374 -20.76 22.85 23.78
CA ALA A 374 -20.29 23.37 22.49
C ALA A 374 -21.34 24.23 21.77
N VAL A 375 -22.62 24.12 22.16
CA VAL A 375 -23.72 24.91 21.60
C VAL A 375 -23.47 26.40 21.88
N GLY A 376 -23.44 27.19 20.80
CA GLY A 376 -23.11 28.62 20.77
C GLY A 376 -21.70 29.02 21.20
N THR A 377 -20.84 28.06 21.56
CA THR A 377 -19.38 28.29 21.70
C THR A 377 -18.63 27.93 20.42
N PHE A 378 -19.02 26.84 19.75
CA PHE A 378 -18.38 26.38 18.52
C PHE A 378 -19.39 26.32 17.37
N MET A 379 -18.97 26.83 16.21
CA MET A 379 -19.71 26.70 14.95
C MET A 379 -20.05 25.24 14.65
N SER A 380 -21.28 25.00 14.18
CA SER A 380 -21.71 23.67 13.77
C SER A 380 -20.89 23.17 12.57
N VAL A 381 -20.85 21.85 12.41
CA VAL A 381 -20.18 21.23 11.25
C VAL A 381 -20.84 21.69 9.95
N TYR A 382 -22.18 21.71 9.89
CA TYR A 382 -22.91 22.24 8.74
C TYR A 382 -22.53 23.70 8.43
N TYR A 383 -22.43 24.55 9.46
CA TYR A 383 -22.01 25.93 9.27
C TYR A 383 -20.60 26.02 8.66
N LYS A 384 -19.68 25.12 9.02
CA LYS A 384 -18.31 25.12 8.49
C LYS A 384 -18.25 24.62 7.05
N SER A 385 -19.09 23.65 6.66
CA SER A 385 -19.04 22.99 5.35
C SER A 385 -19.94 23.63 4.29
N LYS A 386 -21.04 24.29 4.66
CA LYS A 386 -21.99 24.88 3.68
C LYS A 386 -21.33 25.95 2.81
N LYS A 387 -21.70 26.02 1.53
CA LYS A 387 -21.29 27.11 0.63
C LYS A 387 -21.85 28.46 1.06
N GLY A 388 -21.16 29.53 0.69
CA GLY A 388 -21.59 30.91 0.89
C GLY A 388 -20.77 31.66 1.94
N ARG A 389 -20.83 32.99 1.88
CA ARG A 389 -20.18 33.86 2.87
C ARG A 389 -20.86 33.69 4.22
N LYS A 390 -20.03 33.49 5.24
CA LYS A 390 -20.43 33.47 6.64
C LYS A 390 -20.72 34.90 7.07
N THR A 391 -21.88 35.14 7.67
CA THR A 391 -22.30 36.48 8.09
C THR A 391 -22.22 36.64 9.60
N GLU A 392 -21.94 37.86 10.05
CA GLU A 392 -21.91 38.23 11.47
C GLU A 392 -23.25 37.96 12.16
N LYS A 393 -24.35 38.08 11.41
CA LYS A 393 -25.69 37.76 11.88
C LYS A 393 -25.80 36.29 12.32
N GLU A 394 -25.34 35.36 11.48
CA GLU A 394 -25.37 33.92 11.82
C GLU A 394 -24.44 33.58 12.99
N VAL A 395 -23.33 34.31 13.16
CA VAL A 395 -22.45 34.15 14.33
C VAL A 395 -23.20 34.51 15.60
N ARG A 396 -23.87 35.68 15.62
CA ARG A 396 -24.65 36.15 16.77
C ARG A 396 -25.82 35.24 17.10
N GLU A 397 -26.54 34.75 16.08
CA GLU A 397 -27.63 33.78 16.26
C GLU A 397 -27.12 32.49 16.91
N ALA A 398 -25.94 31.99 16.50
CA ALA A 398 -25.33 30.82 17.12
C ALA A 398 -24.91 31.09 18.58
N GLU A 399 -24.31 32.25 18.88
CA GLU A 399 -23.96 32.66 20.25
C GLU A 399 -25.19 32.78 21.16
N GLN A 400 -26.31 33.29 20.63
CA GLN A 400 -27.56 33.42 21.38
C GLN A 400 -28.18 32.06 21.77
N ALA A 401 -28.02 31.03 20.93
CA ALA A 401 -28.46 29.68 21.28
C ALA A 401 -27.77 29.13 22.54
N HIS A 402 -26.54 29.57 22.86
CA HIS A 402 -25.88 29.25 24.13
C HIS A 402 -26.65 29.81 25.34
N LEU A 403 -27.08 31.07 25.24
CA LEU A 403 -27.78 31.77 26.31
C LEU A 403 -29.11 31.09 26.60
N GLU A 404 -29.91 30.78 25.57
CA GLU A 404 -31.19 30.07 25.74
C GLU A 404 -31.03 28.68 26.37
N THR A 405 -29.98 27.93 25.99
CA THR A 405 -29.70 26.61 26.58
C THR A 405 -29.28 26.72 28.05
N ALA A 406 -28.48 27.74 28.40
CA ALA A 406 -28.04 27.97 29.77
C ALA A 406 -29.19 28.40 30.70
N TYR A 407 -30.17 29.18 30.19
CA TYR A 407 -31.38 29.52 30.93
C TYR A 407 -32.29 28.30 31.12
N ALA A 408 -32.42 27.43 30.11
CA ALA A 408 -33.24 26.22 30.20
C ALA A 408 -32.67 25.11 31.12
N GLU A 409 -31.37 25.15 31.45
CA GLU A 409 -30.75 24.24 32.44
C GLU A 409 -30.77 24.81 33.88
N ALA A 410 -31.13 26.10 34.05
CA ALA A 410 -31.17 26.79 35.34
C ALA A 410 -32.58 26.83 35.98
N ASP A 411 -33.62 26.51 35.20
CA ASP A 411 -34.99 26.21 35.64
C ASP A 411 -35.19 24.70 35.80
#